data_AF-S4PX26-F1
#
_entry.id   AF-S4PX26-F1
#
_cell.length_a   1.000
_cell.length_b   1.000
_cell.length_c   1.000
_cell.angle_alpha   90.00
_cell.angle_beta   90.00
_cell.angle_gamma   90.00
#
_symmetry.space_group_name_H-M   'P 1'
#
loop_
_entity.id
_entity.type
_entity.pdbx_description
1 polymer ?
#
loop_
_entity_poly.entity_id
_entity_poly.type
_entity_poly.pdbx_seq_one_letter_code
_entity_poly.pdbx_strand_id
1 'polypeptide(L)'
;MGEGPERGRVKIADMGFARLFNAPLKPLADLDPVVVTFWYRAPELLLGARHYTKAIDIWAIGCIFAELLTSEPIFHCRQEDIKTSNPYHHDQLDRIFNVMGFPQEKDWEDIRKMPEHATLVKDFKRSNYQNCSLSKYMDRHKIKPDSKAFSLLQRLLLMDPNRRITSEQAMQDPYFSEDPLPTQDVFAGCPIPYPKREFLTDDDQDDKSDSKARQNQQQQQPNTQQNQVQANNHDHAANNAKRMRMSGQNQGNNTGGGGQ
;
A
#
# COMPACT_ATOMS: atom_id res chain seq x y z
N MET A 1 -12.76 8.99 25.45
CA MET A 1 -11.95 7.78 25.74
C MET A 1 -11.40 7.94 27.13
N GLY A 2 -11.64 6.97 28.00
CA GLY A 2 -11.18 7.05 29.38
C GLY A 2 -12.26 7.55 30.36
N GLU A 3 -12.24 6.89 31.52
CA GLU A 3 -13.18 6.96 32.65
C GLU A 3 -14.61 6.45 32.34
N GLY A 4 -15.27 5.85 33.33
CA GLY A 4 -16.65 5.34 33.22
C GLY A 4 -16.80 3.82 33.12
N PRO A 5 -18.07 3.32 33.12
CA PRO A 5 -18.38 1.89 33.27
C PRO A 5 -18.01 1.03 32.06
N GLU A 6 -17.75 1.64 30.90
CA GLU A 6 -17.35 0.95 29.67
C GLU A 6 -15.90 1.25 29.26
N ARG A 7 -15.04 1.60 30.24
CA ARG A 7 -13.61 1.87 30.00
C ARG A 7 -12.96 0.74 29.19
N GLY A 8 -12.25 1.11 28.14
CA GLY A 8 -11.51 0.17 27.28
C GLY A 8 -12.39 -0.77 26.45
N ARG A 9 -13.71 -0.64 26.45
CA ARG A 9 -14.59 -1.47 25.61
C ARG A 9 -14.56 -0.99 24.17
N VAL A 10 -14.16 -1.88 23.26
CA VAL A 10 -14.22 -1.62 21.81
C VAL A 10 -15.68 -1.47 21.37
N LYS A 11 -15.95 -0.48 20.51
CA LYS A 11 -17.25 -0.22 19.91
C LYS A 11 -17.07 -0.14 18.40
N ILE A 12 -17.69 -1.06 17.67
CA ILE A 12 -17.73 -0.98 16.20
C ILE A 12 -18.72 0.11 15.83
N ALA A 13 -18.33 1.00 14.92
CA ALA A 13 -19.11 2.17 14.52
C ALA A 13 -19.11 2.30 12.99
N ASP A 14 -19.86 3.28 12.49
CA ASP A 14 -19.97 3.62 11.07
C ASP A 14 -20.40 2.44 10.16
N MET A 15 -21.62 1.97 10.40
CA MET A 15 -22.26 0.94 9.58
C MET A 15 -22.85 1.51 8.27
N GLY A 16 -22.40 2.67 7.79
CA GLY A 16 -22.93 3.34 6.59
C GLY A 16 -22.79 2.50 5.31
N PHE A 17 -21.80 1.60 5.28
CA PHE A 17 -21.57 0.64 4.21
C PHE A 17 -22.16 -0.75 4.48
N ALA A 18 -22.82 -0.96 5.62
CA ALA A 18 -23.40 -2.25 5.95
C ALA A 18 -24.46 -2.66 4.91
N ARG A 19 -24.52 -3.96 4.64
CA ARG A 19 -25.47 -4.58 3.72
C ARG A 19 -26.12 -5.76 4.40
N LEU A 20 -27.44 -5.89 4.24
CA LEU A 20 -28.15 -7.08 4.70
C LEU A 20 -27.82 -8.26 3.78
N PHE A 21 -27.45 -9.37 4.41
CA PHE A 21 -27.27 -10.65 3.73
C PHE A 21 -28.64 -11.31 3.55
N ASN A 22 -29.39 -10.90 2.53
CA ASN A 22 -30.60 -11.59 2.11
C ASN A 22 -30.28 -12.46 0.90
N ALA A 23 -30.85 -13.66 0.84
CA ALA A 23 -30.89 -14.43 -0.39
C ALA A 23 -32.06 -13.90 -1.24
N PRO A 24 -31.83 -13.45 -2.49
CA PRO A 24 -30.57 -13.44 -3.23
C PRO A 24 -29.67 -12.24 -2.87
N LEU A 25 -28.35 -12.47 -2.90
CA LEU A 25 -27.37 -11.43 -2.59
C LEU A 25 -27.50 -10.27 -3.57
N LYS A 26 -27.67 -9.07 -3.03
CA LYS A 26 -27.70 -7.86 -3.85
C LYS A 26 -26.31 -7.62 -4.44
N PRO A 27 -26.20 -7.35 -5.76
CA PRO A 27 -24.94 -6.94 -6.37
C PRO A 27 -24.41 -5.64 -5.75
N LEU A 28 -23.09 -5.47 -5.73
CA LEU A 28 -22.41 -4.23 -5.29
C LEU A 28 -22.69 -3.01 -6.19
N ALA A 29 -23.25 -3.19 -7.39
CA ALA A 29 -23.33 -2.14 -8.40
C ALA A 29 -24.25 -0.98 -7.98
N ASP A 30 -23.71 0.24 -8.14
CA ASP A 30 -24.34 1.57 -8.22
C ASP A 30 -24.48 2.42 -6.94
N LEU A 31 -24.06 1.96 -5.75
CA LEU A 31 -24.40 2.67 -4.49
C LEU A 31 -23.23 3.01 -3.56
N ASP A 32 -22.00 2.61 -3.84
CA ASP A 32 -20.90 2.90 -2.93
C ASP A 32 -20.30 4.29 -3.22
N PRO A 33 -20.37 5.24 -2.27
CA PRO A 33 -19.63 6.49 -2.38
C PRO A 33 -18.14 6.17 -2.55
N VAL A 34 -17.43 6.99 -3.33
CA VAL A 34 -16.01 6.82 -3.68
C VAL A 34 -15.20 6.52 -2.42
N VAL A 35 -14.83 5.25 -2.23
CA VAL A 35 -13.97 4.82 -1.12
C VAL A 35 -12.54 5.13 -1.51
N VAL A 36 -11.88 5.99 -0.74
CA VAL A 36 -10.53 6.52 -1.05
C VAL A 36 -9.41 5.65 -0.46
N THR A 37 -9.71 4.61 0.33
CA THR A 37 -8.66 3.78 0.96
C THR A 37 -8.99 2.30 0.84
N PHE A 38 -8.22 1.59 0.01
CA PHE A 38 -8.41 0.17 -0.29
C PHE A 38 -7.52 -0.77 0.53
N TRP A 39 -6.77 -0.25 1.51
CA TRP A 39 -5.80 -1.05 2.30
C TRP A 39 -6.45 -2.22 3.05
N TYR A 40 -7.74 -2.11 3.36
CA TYR A 40 -8.53 -3.14 4.06
C TYR A 40 -9.45 -3.94 3.13
N ARG A 41 -9.41 -3.67 1.81
CA ARG A 41 -10.28 -4.31 0.82
C ARG A 41 -9.74 -5.69 0.47
N ALA A 42 -10.61 -6.70 0.54
CA ALA A 42 -10.25 -8.07 0.25
C ALA A 42 -9.91 -8.28 -1.25
N PRO A 43 -8.99 -9.19 -1.60
CA PRO A 43 -8.53 -9.37 -2.97
C PRO A 43 -9.65 -9.79 -3.93
N GLU A 44 -10.65 -10.54 -3.48
CA GLU A 44 -11.81 -10.90 -4.29
C GLU A 44 -12.61 -9.67 -4.75
N LEU A 45 -12.70 -8.62 -3.94
CA LEU A 45 -13.35 -7.36 -4.34
C LEU A 45 -12.50 -6.59 -5.37
N LEU A 46 -11.18 -6.62 -5.22
CA LEU A 46 -10.23 -6.03 -6.18
C LEU A 46 -10.24 -6.79 -7.51
N LEU A 47 -10.70 -8.05 -7.51
CA LEU A 47 -10.88 -8.86 -8.70
C LEU A 47 -12.32 -8.86 -9.24
N GLY A 48 -13.16 -7.93 -8.75
CA GLY A 48 -14.49 -7.68 -9.29
C GLY A 48 -15.61 -8.54 -8.70
N ALA A 49 -15.41 -9.18 -7.55
CA ALA A 49 -16.50 -9.88 -6.86
C ALA A 49 -17.70 -8.94 -6.64
N ARG A 50 -18.88 -9.40 -7.03
CA ARG A 50 -20.11 -8.60 -7.04
C ARG A 50 -20.93 -8.68 -5.77
N HIS A 51 -20.51 -9.47 -4.79
CA HIS A 51 -21.26 -9.68 -3.56
C HIS A 51 -20.39 -9.48 -2.34
N TYR A 52 -20.88 -8.67 -1.39
CA TYR A 52 -20.32 -8.62 -0.06
C TYR A 52 -20.61 -9.93 0.67
N THR A 53 -19.61 -10.42 1.40
CA THR A 53 -19.67 -11.67 2.16
C THR A 53 -19.03 -11.43 3.52
N LYS A 54 -19.33 -12.30 4.49
CA LYS A 54 -18.70 -12.26 5.81
C LYS A 54 -17.18 -12.37 5.72
N ALA A 55 -16.65 -13.12 4.74
CA ALA A 55 -15.22 -13.30 4.56
C ALA A 55 -14.49 -11.97 4.25
N ILE A 56 -15.16 -11.01 3.60
CA ILE A 56 -14.59 -9.68 3.33
C ILE A 56 -14.31 -8.94 4.64
N ASP A 57 -15.24 -8.99 5.61
CA ASP A 57 -15.04 -8.39 6.93
C ASP A 57 -13.90 -9.08 7.69
N ILE A 58 -13.78 -10.40 7.56
CA ILE A 58 -12.67 -11.16 8.17
C ILE A 58 -11.32 -10.74 7.60
N TRP A 59 -11.21 -10.48 6.30
CA TRP A 59 -9.98 -9.95 5.71
C TRP A 59 -9.61 -8.59 6.29
N ALA A 60 -10.58 -7.68 6.40
CA ALA A 60 -10.38 -6.37 7.00
C ALA A 60 -9.93 -6.48 8.48
N ILE A 61 -10.52 -7.40 9.25
CA ILE A 61 -10.08 -7.72 10.62
C ILE A 61 -8.64 -8.22 10.63
N GLY A 62 -8.25 -9.10 9.69
CA GLY A 62 -6.86 -9.53 9.54
C GLY A 62 -5.90 -8.37 9.24
N CYS A 63 -6.32 -7.42 8.40
CA CYS A 63 -5.53 -6.22 8.09
C CYS A 63 -5.33 -5.35 9.33
N ILE A 64 -6.41 -5.10 10.09
CA ILE A 64 -6.36 -4.36 11.36
C ILE A 64 -5.48 -5.07 12.38
N PHE A 65 -5.60 -6.40 12.48
CA PHE A 65 -4.80 -7.17 13.43
C PHE A 65 -3.31 -7.13 13.09
N ALA A 66 -2.94 -7.26 11.81
CA ALA A 66 -1.56 -7.03 11.37
C ALA A 66 -1.08 -5.63 11.72
N GLU A 67 -1.88 -4.60 11.46
CA GLU A 67 -1.53 -3.21 11.75
C GLU A 67 -1.39 -2.94 13.25
N LEU A 68 -2.19 -3.57 14.11
CA LEU A 68 -2.01 -3.50 15.56
C LEU A 68 -0.70 -4.14 16.01
N LEU A 69 -0.26 -5.21 15.34
CA LEU A 69 1.01 -5.89 15.65
C LEU A 69 2.23 -5.09 15.18
N THR A 70 2.12 -4.35 14.08
CA THR A 70 3.26 -3.68 13.42
C THR A 70 3.25 -2.16 13.53
N SER A 71 2.12 -1.56 13.93
CA SER A 71 1.81 -0.12 13.82
C SER A 71 1.83 0.43 12.38
N GLU A 72 1.76 -0.44 11.37
CA GLU A 72 1.77 -0.07 9.96
C GLU A 72 0.66 -0.79 9.18
N PRO A 73 -0.08 -0.10 8.29
CA PRO A 73 -1.06 -0.77 7.44
C PRO A 73 -0.37 -1.78 6.54
N ILE A 74 -0.66 -3.07 6.74
CA ILE A 74 0.04 -4.17 6.06
C ILE A 74 0.02 -4.02 4.53
N PHE A 75 -1.11 -3.59 3.98
CA PHE A 75 -1.32 -3.35 2.54
C PHE A 75 -1.36 -1.86 2.17
N HIS A 76 -0.57 -1.02 2.86
CA HIS A 76 -0.42 0.38 2.52
C HIS A 76 -0.04 0.59 1.04
N CYS A 77 -0.84 1.39 0.34
CA CYS A 77 -0.68 1.74 -1.07
C CYS A 77 -0.98 3.25 -1.26
N ARG A 78 -0.26 3.92 -2.18
CA ARG A 78 -0.42 5.36 -2.41
C ARG A 78 -1.79 5.66 -3.06
N GLN A 79 -2.36 6.82 -2.73
CA GLN A 79 -3.73 7.21 -3.12
C GLN A 79 -3.89 7.59 -4.61
N GLU A 80 -2.81 7.67 -5.39
CA GLU A 80 -2.81 8.37 -6.68
C GLU A 80 -3.58 7.66 -7.82
N ASP A 81 -3.97 6.39 -7.64
CA ASP A 81 -4.69 5.59 -8.65
C ASP A 81 -6.21 5.50 -8.46
N ILE A 82 -6.76 6.20 -7.47
CA ILE A 82 -8.18 6.05 -7.06
C ILE A 82 -9.05 7.07 -7.79
N LYS A 83 -9.02 7.05 -9.12
CA LYS A 83 -9.83 7.95 -9.97
C LYS A 83 -10.92 7.23 -10.76
N THR A 84 -10.99 5.90 -10.68
CA THR A 84 -11.93 5.12 -11.48
C THR A 84 -12.86 4.31 -10.59
N SER A 85 -14.12 4.22 -10.99
CA SER A 85 -15.14 3.34 -10.39
C SER A 85 -14.88 1.86 -10.66
N ASN A 86 -13.74 1.52 -11.26
CA ASN A 86 -13.35 0.16 -11.57
C ASN A 86 -12.95 -0.56 -10.26
N PRO A 87 -13.49 -1.76 -9.95
CA PRO A 87 -13.04 -2.55 -8.81
C PRO A 87 -11.55 -2.95 -8.88
N TYR A 88 -10.97 -3.01 -10.09
CA TYR A 88 -9.59 -3.42 -10.30
C TYR A 88 -8.60 -2.30 -9.98
N HIS A 89 -7.82 -2.50 -8.91
CA HIS A 89 -6.76 -1.58 -8.49
C HIS A 89 -5.41 -2.30 -8.51
N HIS A 90 -4.64 -2.08 -9.59
CA HIS A 90 -3.37 -2.74 -9.86
C HIS A 90 -2.39 -2.61 -8.69
N ASP A 91 -2.09 -1.39 -8.25
CA ASP A 91 -1.06 -1.14 -7.22
C ASP A 91 -1.45 -1.69 -5.85
N GLN A 92 -2.76 -1.78 -5.56
CA GLN A 92 -3.25 -2.41 -4.35
C GLN A 92 -3.03 -3.94 -4.39
N LEU A 93 -3.29 -4.58 -5.54
CA LEU A 93 -3.02 -6.01 -5.75
C LEU A 93 -1.52 -6.29 -5.72
N ASP A 94 -0.69 -5.46 -6.37
CA ASP A 94 0.76 -5.56 -6.32
C ASP A 94 1.28 -5.51 -4.89
N ARG A 95 0.76 -4.59 -4.08
CA ARG A 95 1.09 -4.51 -2.65
C ARG A 95 0.71 -5.79 -1.91
N ILE A 96 -0.49 -6.33 -2.15
CA ILE A 96 -0.93 -7.59 -1.53
C ILE A 96 0.03 -8.72 -1.90
N PHE A 97 0.41 -8.87 -3.17
CA PHE A 97 1.30 -9.94 -3.62
C PHE A 97 2.74 -9.77 -3.11
N ASN A 98 3.23 -8.53 -2.98
CA ASN A 98 4.54 -8.26 -2.38
C ASN A 98 4.62 -8.67 -0.90
N VAL A 99 3.49 -8.65 -0.20
CA VAL A 99 3.39 -9.10 1.21
C VAL A 99 3.11 -10.60 1.29
N MET A 100 2.09 -11.07 0.58
CA MET A 100 1.52 -12.41 0.75
C MET A 100 2.16 -13.48 -0.15
N GLY A 101 2.83 -13.06 -1.22
CA GLY A 101 3.13 -13.92 -2.37
C GLY A 101 1.98 -13.91 -3.39
N PHE A 102 2.23 -14.46 -4.58
CA PHE A 102 1.18 -14.66 -5.58
C PHE A 102 0.48 -16.01 -5.35
N PRO A 103 -0.87 -16.08 -5.35
CA PRO A 103 -1.59 -17.30 -5.02
C PRO A 103 -1.29 -18.43 -6.02
N GLN A 104 -1.04 -19.64 -5.51
CA GLN A 104 -1.02 -20.82 -6.37
C GLN A 104 -2.46 -21.26 -6.66
N GLU A 105 -2.63 -22.04 -7.72
CA GLU A 105 -3.94 -22.59 -8.10
C GLU A 105 -4.60 -23.40 -6.97
N LYS A 106 -3.82 -24.23 -6.27
CA LYS A 106 -4.28 -24.97 -5.09
C LYS A 106 -4.62 -24.09 -3.88
N ASP A 107 -4.13 -22.85 -3.85
CA ASP A 107 -4.34 -21.94 -2.74
C ASP A 107 -5.65 -21.18 -2.91
N TRP A 108 -6.06 -20.95 -4.17
CA TRP A 108 -7.33 -20.32 -4.56
C TRP A 108 -7.79 -20.81 -5.93
N GLU A 109 -8.55 -21.91 -5.97
CA GLU A 109 -8.96 -22.57 -7.22
C GLU A 109 -9.96 -21.70 -8.01
N ASP A 110 -10.87 -21.04 -7.29
CA ASP A 110 -11.92 -20.20 -7.84
C ASP A 110 -11.44 -18.84 -8.35
N ILE A 111 -10.14 -18.52 -8.23
CA ILE A 111 -9.59 -17.25 -8.73
C ILE A 111 -9.86 -17.08 -10.24
N ARG A 112 -9.92 -18.19 -10.99
CA ARG A 112 -10.25 -18.21 -12.43
C ARG A 112 -11.67 -17.77 -12.75
N LYS A 113 -12.58 -17.83 -11.77
CA LYS A 113 -13.98 -17.42 -11.91
C LYS A 113 -14.17 -15.93 -11.63
N MET A 114 -13.14 -15.23 -11.14
CA MET A 114 -13.22 -13.80 -10.87
C MET A 114 -13.33 -13.00 -12.17
N PRO A 115 -14.19 -11.96 -12.23
CA PRO A 115 -14.35 -11.14 -13.43
C PRO A 115 -13.04 -10.57 -13.98
N GLU A 116 -12.13 -10.13 -13.11
CA GLU A 116 -10.86 -9.50 -13.50
C GLU A 116 -9.68 -10.49 -13.58
N HIS A 117 -9.93 -11.80 -13.59
CA HIS A 117 -8.85 -12.80 -13.67
C HIS A 117 -8.01 -12.67 -14.95
N ALA A 118 -8.64 -12.36 -16.09
CA ALA A 118 -7.91 -12.16 -17.35
C ALA A 118 -6.95 -10.96 -17.26
N THR A 119 -7.40 -9.87 -16.65
CA THR A 119 -6.60 -8.66 -16.38
C THR A 119 -5.44 -9.00 -15.43
N LEU A 120 -5.71 -9.72 -14.35
CA LEU A 120 -4.72 -10.18 -13.38
C LEU A 120 -3.58 -10.97 -14.04
N VAL A 121 -3.89 -11.96 -14.89
CA VAL A 121 -2.87 -12.80 -15.54
C VAL A 121 -2.05 -12.02 -16.57
N LYS A 122 -2.64 -10.98 -17.20
CA LYS A 122 -1.94 -10.10 -18.14
C LYS A 122 -0.94 -9.19 -17.42
N ASP A 123 -1.35 -8.61 -16.30
CA ASP A 123 -0.56 -7.58 -15.60
C ASP A 123 0.49 -8.19 -14.66
N PHE A 124 0.19 -9.34 -14.05
CA PHE A 124 1.03 -9.92 -12.99
C PHE A 124 1.73 -11.22 -13.42
N LYS A 125 3.03 -11.30 -13.13
CA LYS A 125 3.82 -12.52 -13.32
C LYS A 125 4.14 -13.15 -11.96
N ARG A 126 3.74 -14.42 -11.76
CA ARG A 126 4.02 -15.19 -10.54
C ARG A 126 5.51 -15.18 -10.15
N SER A 127 6.41 -15.17 -11.13
CA SER A 127 7.86 -15.13 -10.91
C SER A 127 8.32 -13.95 -10.06
N ASN A 128 7.61 -12.82 -10.14
CA ASN A 128 7.98 -11.59 -9.45
C ASN A 128 7.79 -11.67 -7.93
N TYR A 129 6.95 -12.61 -7.46
CA TYR A 129 6.55 -12.73 -6.05
C TYR A 129 7.00 -14.05 -5.40
N GLN A 130 7.91 -14.80 -6.03
CA GLN A 130 8.36 -16.10 -5.52
C GLN A 130 9.00 -16.04 -4.12
N ASN A 131 9.62 -14.88 -3.80
CA ASN A 131 10.28 -14.65 -2.52
C ASN A 131 9.42 -13.90 -1.50
N CYS A 132 8.15 -13.64 -1.82
CA CYS A 132 7.20 -12.94 -0.97
C CYS A 132 6.36 -13.95 -0.18
N SER A 133 6.17 -13.69 1.12
CA SER A 133 5.25 -14.45 1.96
C SER A 133 4.92 -13.65 3.21
N LEU A 134 3.70 -13.86 3.74
CA LEU A 134 3.26 -13.19 4.97
C LEU A 134 4.26 -13.43 6.12
N SER A 135 4.80 -14.65 6.22
CA SER A 135 5.83 -14.99 7.21
C SER A 135 7.07 -14.11 7.10
N LYS A 136 7.63 -13.93 5.90
CA LYS A 136 8.79 -13.04 5.69
C LYS A 136 8.46 -11.58 5.98
N TYR A 137 7.26 -11.13 5.64
CA TYR A 137 6.83 -9.77 5.95
C TYR A 137 6.77 -9.55 7.46
N MET A 138 6.05 -10.42 8.18
CA MET A 138 5.86 -10.31 9.63
C MET A 138 7.17 -10.48 10.42
N ASP A 139 8.08 -11.34 9.96
CA ASP A 139 9.41 -11.52 10.55
C ASP A 139 10.25 -10.23 10.52
N ARG A 140 10.18 -9.44 9.42
CA ARG A 140 10.83 -8.11 9.34
C ARG A 140 10.28 -7.11 10.37
N HIS A 141 9.02 -7.28 10.77
CA HIS A 141 8.38 -6.52 11.84
C HIS A 141 8.53 -7.18 13.22
N LYS A 142 9.44 -8.15 13.36
CA LYS A 142 9.77 -8.85 14.62
C LYS A 142 8.62 -9.68 15.20
N ILE A 143 7.67 -10.10 14.36
CA ILE A 143 6.60 -11.01 14.75
C ILE A 143 7.02 -12.43 14.39
N LYS A 144 7.14 -13.29 15.41
CA LYS A 144 7.66 -14.65 15.23
C LYS A 144 6.68 -15.53 14.43
N PRO A 145 7.14 -16.23 13.39
CA PRO A 145 6.29 -17.10 12.58
C PRO A 145 5.65 -18.29 13.31
N ASP A 146 6.21 -18.71 14.44
CA ASP A 146 5.70 -19.79 15.29
C ASP A 146 4.71 -19.30 16.37
N SER A 147 4.49 -17.99 16.47
CA SER A 147 3.56 -17.43 17.45
C SER A 147 2.10 -17.74 17.11
N LYS A 148 1.26 -17.89 18.14
CA LYS A 148 -0.19 -18.06 17.96
C LYS A 148 -0.84 -16.84 17.30
N ALA A 149 -0.34 -15.65 17.60
CA ALA A 149 -0.76 -14.41 16.93
C ALA A 149 -0.58 -14.51 15.41
N PHE A 150 0.60 -14.95 14.95
CA PHE A 150 0.87 -15.13 13.53
C PHE A 150 0.01 -16.23 12.91
N SER A 151 -0.17 -17.36 13.60
CA SER A 151 -1.03 -18.46 13.14
C SER A 151 -2.51 -18.03 12.97
N LEU A 152 -3.03 -17.21 13.87
CA LEU A 152 -4.36 -16.60 13.74
C LEU A 152 -4.40 -15.63 12.55
N LEU A 153 -3.42 -14.73 12.45
CA LEU A 153 -3.33 -13.76 11.37
C LEU A 153 -3.31 -14.43 9.98
N GLN A 154 -2.55 -15.52 9.83
CA GLN A 154 -2.46 -16.25 8.57
C GLN A 154 -3.80 -16.81 8.12
N ARG A 155 -4.67 -17.24 9.03
CA ARG A 155 -6.01 -17.74 8.72
C ARG A 155 -7.03 -16.64 8.43
N LEU A 156 -6.88 -15.47 9.06
CA LEU A 156 -7.67 -14.28 8.76
C LEU A 156 -7.34 -13.72 7.37
N LEU A 157 -6.06 -13.74 6.97
CA LEU A 157 -5.55 -13.20 5.71
C LEU A 157 -5.37 -14.26 4.60
N LEU A 158 -6.16 -15.33 4.60
CA LEU A 158 -6.19 -16.24 3.46
C LEU A 158 -6.79 -15.53 2.23
N MET A 159 -6.14 -15.65 1.07
CA MET A 159 -6.60 -15.00 -0.16
C MET A 159 -7.91 -15.58 -0.66
N ASP A 160 -8.06 -16.91 -0.63
CA ASP A 160 -9.32 -17.55 -0.98
C ASP A 160 -10.37 -17.27 0.11
N PRO A 161 -11.46 -16.54 -0.20
CA PRO A 161 -12.49 -16.21 0.79
C PRO A 161 -13.19 -17.44 1.36
N ASN A 162 -13.26 -18.56 0.63
CA ASN A 162 -13.93 -19.78 1.08
C ASN A 162 -13.09 -20.57 2.09
N ARG A 163 -11.78 -20.31 2.16
CA ARG A 163 -10.86 -20.95 3.10
C ARG A 163 -10.56 -20.08 4.31
N ARG A 164 -10.96 -18.81 4.27
CA ARG A 164 -10.80 -17.84 5.35
C ARG A 164 -11.63 -18.28 6.57
N ILE A 165 -11.04 -18.18 7.76
CA ILE A 165 -11.69 -18.56 9.02
C ILE A 165 -12.92 -17.69 9.30
N THR A 166 -13.95 -18.20 9.99
CA THR A 166 -15.07 -17.36 10.43
C THR A 166 -14.75 -16.60 11.72
N SER A 167 -15.56 -15.60 12.08
CA SER A 167 -15.46 -14.88 13.34
C SER A 167 -15.56 -15.82 14.56
N GLU A 168 -16.49 -16.78 14.51
CA GLU A 168 -16.71 -17.73 15.60
C GLU A 168 -15.51 -18.65 15.78
N GLN A 169 -14.95 -19.15 14.68
CA GLN A 169 -13.75 -19.97 14.70
C GLN A 169 -12.52 -19.18 15.16
N ALA A 170 -12.39 -17.91 14.77
CA ALA A 170 -11.31 -17.03 15.23
C ALA A 170 -11.40 -16.77 16.74
N MET A 171 -12.59 -16.56 17.29
CA MET A 171 -12.78 -16.36 18.75
C MET A 171 -12.43 -17.61 19.57
N GLN A 172 -12.48 -18.80 18.98
CA GLN A 172 -12.10 -20.07 19.62
C GLN A 172 -10.60 -20.37 19.48
N ASP A 173 -9.82 -19.45 18.92
CA ASP A 173 -8.43 -19.70 18.64
C ASP A 173 -7.55 -19.85 19.89
N PRO A 174 -6.53 -20.76 19.89
CA PRO A 174 -5.59 -20.86 21.00
C PRO A 174 -4.85 -19.56 21.33
N TYR A 175 -4.76 -18.60 20.41
CA TYR A 175 -4.24 -17.26 20.69
C TYR A 175 -4.96 -16.59 21.86
N PHE A 176 -6.29 -16.72 21.96
CA PHE A 176 -7.08 -16.09 23.02
C PHE A 176 -7.11 -16.88 24.33
N SER A 177 -6.53 -18.09 24.34
CA SER A 177 -6.37 -18.93 25.52
C SER A 177 -4.92 -18.95 26.05
N GLU A 178 -4.01 -18.26 25.37
CA GLU A 178 -2.63 -18.05 25.81
C GLU A 178 -2.53 -16.85 26.74
N ASP A 179 -1.60 -16.89 27.68
CA ASP A 179 -1.30 -15.72 28.51
C ASP A 179 -0.57 -14.65 27.67
N PRO A 180 -0.96 -13.36 27.74
CA PRO A 180 -2.04 -12.81 28.54
C PRO A 180 -3.44 -13.03 27.93
N LEU A 181 -4.41 -13.39 28.79
CA LEU A 181 -5.80 -13.54 28.38
C LEU A 181 -6.44 -12.18 28.00
N PRO A 182 -7.40 -12.16 27.05
CA PRO A 182 -8.16 -10.95 26.73
C PRO A 182 -8.94 -10.41 27.94
N THR A 183 -8.97 -9.09 28.07
CA THR A 183 -9.67 -8.37 29.15
C THR A 183 -10.85 -7.56 28.62
N GLN A 184 -11.85 -7.29 29.47
CA GLN A 184 -12.99 -6.43 29.10
C GLN A 184 -12.56 -4.96 28.86
N ASP A 185 -11.53 -4.52 29.58
CA ASP A 185 -10.86 -3.24 29.40
C ASP A 185 -9.52 -3.50 28.71
N VAL A 186 -9.38 -3.09 27.44
CA VAL A 186 -8.15 -3.32 26.65
C VAL A 186 -6.90 -2.65 27.21
N PHE A 187 -7.06 -1.69 28.12
CA PHE A 187 -5.92 -1.05 28.80
C PHE A 187 -5.54 -1.77 30.09
N ALA A 188 -6.25 -2.84 30.47
CA ALA A 188 -5.99 -3.66 31.67
C ALA A 188 -5.84 -2.84 32.96
N GLY A 189 -6.63 -1.77 33.12
CA GLY A 189 -6.53 -0.85 34.26
C GLY A 189 -5.31 0.08 34.26
N CYS A 190 -4.36 -0.09 33.35
CA CYS A 190 -3.21 0.81 33.19
C CYS A 190 -3.66 2.21 32.75
N PRO A 191 -2.90 3.28 33.08
CA PRO A 191 -3.18 4.63 32.59
C PRO A 191 -3.29 4.69 31.07
N ILE A 192 -4.25 5.47 30.55
CA ILE A 192 -4.46 5.62 29.11
C ILE A 192 -3.49 6.70 28.61
N PRO A 193 -2.50 6.36 27.74
CA PRO A 193 -1.50 7.33 27.29
C PRO A 193 -1.98 8.19 26.11
N TYR A 194 -3.10 7.82 25.48
CA TYR A 194 -3.58 8.48 24.27
C TYR A 194 -4.29 9.81 24.61
N PRO A 195 -4.03 10.89 23.86
CA PRO A 195 -4.68 12.17 24.09
C PRO A 195 -6.18 12.10 23.82
N LYS A 196 -6.94 13.00 24.46
CA LYS A 196 -8.36 13.18 24.12
C LYS A 196 -8.47 13.77 22.72
N ARG A 197 -9.57 13.46 22.02
CA ARG A 197 -9.86 14.09 20.72
C ARG A 197 -9.99 15.59 20.91
N GLU A 198 -9.32 16.34 20.06
CA GLU A 198 -9.43 17.80 19.99
C GLU A 198 -10.68 18.18 19.18
N PHE A 199 -11.28 19.32 19.52
CA PHE A 199 -12.35 19.89 18.71
C PHE A 199 -11.71 20.61 17.51
N LEU A 200 -12.21 20.35 16.31
CA LEU A 200 -11.84 21.13 15.13
C LEU A 200 -12.51 22.51 15.26
N THR A 201 -11.73 23.59 15.22
CA THR A 201 -12.27 24.94 15.07
C THR A 201 -12.42 25.28 13.59
N ASP A 202 -13.34 26.17 13.24
CA ASP A 202 -13.61 26.53 11.84
C ASP A 202 -12.36 27.09 11.12
N ASP A 203 -11.47 27.76 11.86
CA ASP A 203 -10.20 28.29 11.34
C ASP A 203 -9.20 27.20 10.87
N ASP A 204 -9.29 25.96 11.37
CA ASP A 204 -8.40 24.84 10.98
C ASP A 204 -8.76 24.23 9.60
N GLN A 205 -9.95 24.53 9.08
CA GLN A 205 -10.40 24.01 7.79
C GLN A 205 -9.73 24.73 6.61
N ASP A 206 -9.44 26.02 6.77
CA ASP A 206 -8.86 26.86 5.72
C ASP A 206 -7.38 26.54 5.48
N ASP A 207 -6.59 26.28 6.52
CA ASP A 207 -5.14 25.96 6.40
C ASP A 207 -4.85 24.63 5.66
N LYS A 208 -5.75 23.65 5.77
CA LYS A 208 -5.65 22.38 5.03
C LYS A 208 -5.97 22.54 3.54
N SER A 209 -6.73 23.57 3.16
CA SER A 209 -7.07 23.84 1.77
C SER A 209 -5.89 24.51 1.03
N ASP A 210 -5.20 25.45 1.69
CA ASP A 210 -4.06 26.17 1.13
C ASP A 210 -2.79 25.31 1.00
N SER A 211 -2.59 24.38 1.95
CA SER A 211 -1.47 23.43 1.89
C SER A 211 -1.57 22.47 0.70
N LYS A 212 -2.79 22.07 0.30
CA LYS A 212 -3.04 21.24 -0.90
C LYS A 212 -2.87 22.02 -2.21
N ALA A 213 -3.15 23.32 -2.23
CA ALA A 213 -2.96 24.16 -3.40
C ALA A 213 -1.47 24.40 -3.72
N ARG A 214 -0.62 24.56 -2.70
CA ARG A 214 0.82 24.79 -2.88
C ARG A 214 1.60 23.56 -3.37
N GLN A 215 1.19 22.34 -2.99
CA GLN A 215 1.85 21.12 -3.49
C GLN A 215 1.59 20.84 -4.98
N ASN A 216 0.44 21.28 -5.53
CA ASN A 216 0.10 21.06 -6.94
C ASN A 216 0.82 22.00 -7.93
N GLN A 217 1.42 23.11 -7.49
CA GLN A 217 2.11 24.05 -8.39
C GLN A 217 3.60 23.72 -8.62
N GLN A 218 4.23 22.85 -7.82
CA GLN A 218 5.64 22.49 -8.00
C GLN A 218 5.92 21.32 -8.97
N GLN A 219 4.89 20.66 -9.52
CA GLN A 219 5.04 19.54 -10.45
C GLN A 219 4.73 19.83 -11.94
N GLN A 220 4.52 21.08 -12.32
CA GLN A 220 4.37 21.47 -13.74
C GLN A 220 5.52 22.39 -14.20
N GLN A 221 6.68 21.81 -14.48
CA GLN A 221 7.59 22.34 -15.50
C GLN A 221 7.99 21.19 -16.46
N PRO A 222 7.71 21.30 -17.78
CA PRO A 222 8.18 20.33 -18.75
C PRO A 222 9.65 20.55 -19.09
N ASN A 223 10.45 19.51 -18.93
CA ASN A 223 11.87 19.48 -19.25
C ASN A 223 12.06 19.38 -20.77
N THR A 224 12.49 20.47 -21.43
CA THR A 224 12.80 20.47 -22.87
C THR A 224 14.26 20.86 -23.07
N GLN A 225 15.17 19.89 -23.17
CA GLN A 225 16.39 19.98 -23.99
C GLN A 225 17.20 18.67 -23.92
N GLN A 226 17.13 17.88 -25.00
CA GLN A 226 18.23 17.01 -25.44
C GLN A 226 18.28 17.04 -26.96
N ASN A 227 19.18 17.87 -27.51
CA ASN A 227 19.96 17.52 -28.69
C ASN A 227 21.07 18.54 -28.95
N GLN A 228 22.19 18.04 -29.49
CA GLN A 228 23.49 18.68 -29.76
C GLN A 228 24.40 18.67 -28.51
N VAL A 229 25.60 18.05 -28.49
CA VAL A 229 26.64 18.01 -29.52
C VAL A 229 27.51 16.74 -29.33
N GLN A 230 27.70 15.97 -30.40
CA GLN A 230 28.87 15.12 -30.61
C GLN A 230 30.01 16.03 -31.08
N ALA A 231 31.10 16.16 -30.31
CA ALA A 231 32.49 16.25 -30.79
C ALA A 231 33.45 16.61 -29.64
N ASN A 232 34.58 15.90 -29.63
CA ASN A 232 35.85 16.23 -28.97
C ASN A 232 36.00 15.94 -27.46
N ASN A 233 36.30 14.68 -27.16
CA ASN A 233 37.20 14.33 -26.07
C ASN A 233 38.64 14.39 -26.58
N HIS A 234 39.41 15.36 -26.11
CA HIS A 234 40.81 15.15 -25.72
C HIS A 234 41.26 16.25 -24.76
N ASP A 235 41.59 15.79 -23.55
CA ASP A 235 42.58 16.28 -22.59
C ASP A 235 42.61 17.77 -22.17
N HIS A 236 42.36 18.01 -20.88
CA HIS A 236 43.49 18.34 -19.99
C HIS A 236 43.11 18.24 -18.51
N ALA A 237 43.68 17.23 -17.85
CA ALA A 237 43.96 17.24 -16.42
C ALA A 237 45.22 18.08 -16.14
N ALA A 238 45.14 18.82 -15.04
CA ALA A 238 46.23 19.18 -14.14
C ALA A 238 47.50 19.82 -14.72
N ASN A 239 47.52 21.16 -14.66
CA ASN A 239 48.76 21.93 -14.56
C ASN A 239 49.35 21.78 -13.14
N ASN A 240 50.49 21.08 -13.02
CA ASN A 240 51.47 21.39 -11.99
C ASN A 240 52.89 21.02 -12.47
N ALA A 241 53.83 21.93 -12.20
CA ALA A 241 55.30 21.82 -12.28
C ALA A 241 56.06 22.08 -13.60
N LYS A 242 56.82 23.19 -13.53
CA LYS A 242 58.25 23.35 -13.89
C LYS A 242 58.70 23.43 -15.38
N ARG A 243 59.14 24.66 -15.70
CA ARG A 243 60.52 25.04 -16.10
C ARG A 243 60.83 25.21 -17.60
N MET A 244 61.24 26.45 -17.91
CA MET A 244 62.21 26.92 -18.92
C MET A 244 61.85 27.09 -20.41
N ARG A 245 61.79 28.38 -20.78
CA ARG A 245 62.49 29.13 -21.87
C ARG A 245 62.19 28.87 -23.37
N MET A 246 61.88 30.01 -24.01
CA MET A 246 62.23 30.48 -25.38
C MET A 246 61.59 29.72 -26.57
N SER A 247 61.18 30.31 -27.69
CA SER A 247 61.20 31.69 -28.24
C SER A 247 60.53 31.68 -29.64
N GLY A 248 59.93 32.81 -30.05
CA GLY A 248 59.80 33.26 -31.45
C GLY A 248 58.49 32.92 -32.17
N GLN A 249 57.68 33.90 -32.60
CA GLN A 249 57.77 34.67 -33.87
C GLN A 249 57.45 33.80 -35.11
N ASN A 250 56.68 34.19 -36.13
CA ASN A 250 56.08 35.46 -36.54
C ASN A 250 55.11 35.20 -37.72
N GLN A 251 54.08 36.04 -37.84
CA GLN A 251 53.45 36.59 -39.07
C GLN A 251 53.04 35.75 -40.31
N GLY A 252 51.77 35.98 -40.69
CA GLY A 252 51.35 36.44 -42.04
C GLY A 252 51.13 35.34 -43.09
N ASN A 253 50.33 35.53 -44.14
CA ASN A 253 49.35 36.52 -44.54
C ASN A 253 48.59 35.90 -45.73
N ASN A 254 47.36 36.37 -45.96
CA ASN A 254 46.70 36.52 -47.26
C ASN A 254 46.35 35.31 -48.18
N THR A 255 45.03 35.18 -48.33
CA THR A 255 44.25 35.20 -49.59
C THR A 255 44.62 34.31 -50.76
N GLY A 256 43.61 33.56 -51.19
CA GLY A 256 43.05 33.84 -52.52
C GLY A 256 42.81 32.62 -53.39
N GLY A 257 41.51 32.38 -53.65
CA GLY A 257 41.05 32.18 -55.02
C GLY A 257 40.99 30.74 -55.53
N GLY A 258 39.76 30.22 -55.57
CA GLY A 258 39.12 29.91 -56.85
C GLY A 258 39.24 28.48 -57.36
N GLY A 259 38.09 27.94 -57.73
CA GLY A 259 37.98 27.14 -58.96
C GLY A 259 37.46 25.72 -58.79
N GLN A 260 36.15 25.63 -58.98
CA GLN A 260 35.34 24.46 -59.41
C GLN A 260 35.11 23.32 -58.43
#